data_AF-A0A9D2WRB3-F1
#
_entry.id   AF-A0A9D2WRB3-F1
#
_cell.length_a   1.000
_cell.length_b   1.000
_cell.length_c   1.000
_cell.angle_alpha   90.00
_cell.angle_beta   90.00
_cell.angle_gamma   90.00
#
_symmetry.space_group_name_H-M   'P 1'
#
loop_
_entity.id
_entity.type
_entity.pdbx_description
1 polymer ?
#
loop_
_entity_poly.entity_id
_entity_poly.type
_entity_poly.pdbx_seq_one_letter_code
_entity_poly.pdbx_strand_id
1 'polypeptide(L)' 'MSRISTMEMLQLRELLQMETNSVAKAKATMSLIEDDELMTLAKSGIQATEARIKGMQKFISDNDLVSMEVH' A
#
# COMPACT_ATOMS: atom_id res chain seq x y z
N MET A 1 14.62 17.88 8.47
CA MET A 1 13.85 16.73 7.97
C MET A 1 14.84 15.71 7.45
N SER A 2 14.72 14.43 7.82
CA SER A 2 15.51 13.36 7.21
C SER A 2 15.14 13.28 5.73
N ARG A 3 16.11 13.43 4.82
CA ARG A 3 15.88 13.19 3.39
C ARG A 3 15.91 11.68 3.16
N ILE A 4 14.87 11.15 2.55
CA ILE A 4 14.84 9.77 2.09
C ILE A 4 15.81 9.64 0.93
N SER A 5 16.72 8.68 1.03
CA SER A 5 17.66 8.37 -0.04
C SER A 5 16.95 7.71 -1.22
N THR A 6 17.56 7.77 -2.40
CA THR A 6 17.05 7.09 -3.60
C THR A 6 16.82 5.59 -3.37
N MET A 7 17.68 4.95 -2.56
CA MET A 7 17.57 3.53 -2.24
C MET A 7 16.33 3.23 -1.36
N GLU A 8 16.11 4.03 -0.32
CA GLU A 8 14.92 3.90 0.53
C GLU A 8 13.63 4.20 -0.26
N MET A 9 13.67 5.16 -1.19
CA MET A 9 12.55 5.45 -2.08
C MET A 9 12.21 4.27 -3.00
N LEU A 10 13.23 3.60 -3.55
CA LEU A 10 13.06 2.39 -4.36
C LEU A 10 12.42 1.26 -3.53
N GLN A 11 12.93 1.02 -2.32
CA GLN A 11 12.38 0.01 -1.41
C GLN A 11 10.91 0.30 -1.05
N LEU A 12 10.55 1.57 -0.81
CA LEU A 12 9.16 1.96 -0.54
C LEU A 12 8.24 1.68 -1.74
N ARG A 13 8.72 1.93 -2.97
CA ARG A 13 7.97 1.62 -4.19
C ARG A 13 7.79 0.12 -4.40
N GLU A 14 8.81 -0.68 -4.11
CA GLU A 14 8.71 -2.15 -4.14
C GLU A 14 7.70 -2.67 -3.12
N LEU A 15 7.74 -2.17 -1.88
CA LEU A 15 6.76 -2.51 -0.85
C LEU A 15 5.33 -2.13 -1.27
N LEU A 16 5.14 -0.94 -1.84
CA LEU A 16 3.84 -0.50 -2.35
C LEU A 16 3.32 -1.44 -3.45
N GLN A 17 4.19 -1.88 -4.36
CA GLN A 17 3.82 -2.83 -5.40
C GLN A 17 3.44 -4.20 -4.82
N MET A 18 4.19 -4.70 -3.83
CA MET A 18 3.88 -5.96 -3.15
C MET A 18 2.52 -5.91 -2.44
N GLU A 19 2.25 -4.84 -1.70
CA GLU A 19 0.97 -4.61 -1.01
C GLU A 19 -0.20 -4.53 -2.01
N THR A 20 -0.02 -3.78 -3.11
CA THR A 20 -1.02 -3.67 -4.18
C THR A 20 -1.33 -5.02 -4.82
N ASN A 21 -0.31 -5.82 -5.09
CA ASN A 21 -0.48 -7.17 -5.63
C ASN A 21 -1.19 -8.09 -4.63
N SER A 22 -0.89 -7.95 -3.34
CA SER A 22 -1.46 -8.78 -2.28
C SER A 22 -2.96 -8.48 -2.09
N VAL A 23 -3.36 -7.20 -2.07
CA VAL A 23 -4.78 -6.84 -1.96
C VAL A 23 -5.57 -7.25 -3.20
N ALA A 24 -4.98 -7.17 -4.40
CA ALA A 24 -5.62 -7.63 -5.63
C ALA A 24 -5.93 -9.14 -5.57
N LYS A 25 -4.97 -9.95 -5.09
CA LYS A 25 -5.16 -11.38 -4.86
C LYS A 25 -6.25 -11.64 -3.82
N ALA A 26 -6.19 -10.97 -2.66
CA ALA A 26 -7.17 -11.13 -1.60
C ALA A 26 -8.60 -10.83 -2.06
N LYS A 27 -8.79 -9.76 -2.85
CA LYS A 27 -10.08 -9.43 -3.46
C LYS A 27 -10.55 -10.49 -4.45
N ALA A 28 -9.65 -11.00 -5.29
CA ALA A 28 -9.98 -12.04 -6.27
C ALA A 28 -10.40 -13.36 -5.61
N THR A 29 -9.81 -13.70 -4.46
CA THR A 29 -10.15 -14.92 -3.71
C THR A 29 -11.32 -14.74 -2.74
N MET A 30 -11.78 -13.51 -2.52
CA MET A 30 -12.80 -13.20 -1.50
C MET A 30 -14.14 -13.91 -1.79
N SER A 31 -14.46 -14.14 -3.07
CA SER A 31 -15.68 -14.86 -3.48
C SER A 31 -15.68 -16.34 -3.13
N LEU A 32 -14.54 -16.90 -2.72
CA LEU A 32 -14.41 -18.30 -2.31
C LEU A 32 -14.66 -18.50 -0.81
N ILE A 33 -14.87 -17.41 -0.05
CA ILE A 33 -15.12 -17.47 1.38
C ILE A 33 -16.62 -17.63 1.60
N GLU A 34 -17.02 -18.79 2.15
CA GLU A 34 -18.42 -19.11 2.46
C GLU A 34 -18.80 -18.76 3.91
N ASP A 35 -17.82 -18.73 4.82
CA ASP A 35 -18.04 -18.40 6.22
C ASP A 35 -18.16 -16.88 6.42
N ASP A 36 -19.28 -16.44 7.02
CA ASP A 36 -19.61 -15.02 7.16
C ASP A 36 -18.66 -14.25 8.09
N GLU A 37 -18.15 -14.91 9.14
CA GLU A 37 -17.19 -14.30 10.06
C GLU A 37 -15.84 -14.12 9.36
N LEU A 38 -15.39 -15.13 8.62
CA LEU A 38 -14.18 -15.08 7.81
C LEU A 38 -14.29 -14.05 6.69
N MET A 39 -15.46 -13.92 6.05
CA MET A 39 -15.74 -12.91 5.03
C MET A 39 -15.63 -11.50 5.63
N THR A 40 -16.19 -11.30 6.82
CA THR A 40 -16.15 -10.01 7.53
C THR A 40 -14.71 -9.65 7.93
N LEU A 41 -13.95 -10.62 8.42
CA LEU A 41 -12.54 -10.45 8.74
C LEU A 41 -11.72 -10.12 7.49
N ALA A 42 -11.93 -10.83 6.38
CA ALA A 42 -11.26 -10.61 5.11
C ALA A 42 -11.53 -9.21 4.55
N LYS A 43 -12.79 -8.74 4.57
CA LYS A 43 -13.17 -7.38 4.18
C LYS A 43 -12.45 -6.32 5.02
N SER A 44 -12.41 -6.52 6.34
CA SER A 44 -11.71 -5.60 7.26
C SER A 44 -10.20 -5.56 6.97
N GLY A 45 -9.60 -6.72 6.71
CA GLY A 45 -8.20 -6.84 6.32
C GLY A 45 -7.90 -6.13 4.99
N ILE A 46 -8.76 -6.29 3.97
CA ILE A 46 -8.65 -5.60 2.69
C ILE A 46 -8.74 -4.09 2.89
N GLN A 47 -9.71 -3.58 3.66
CA GLN A 47 -9.85 -2.15 3.94
C GLN A 47 -8.61 -1.56 4.64
N ALA A 48 -8.07 -2.26 5.63
CA ALA A 48 -6.85 -1.84 6.31
C ALA A 48 -5.64 -1.78 5.36
N THR A 49 -5.56 -2.74 4.43
CA THR A 49 -4.53 -2.84 3.39
C THR A 49 -4.64 -1.69 2.38
N GLU A 50 -5.86 -1.37 1.93
CA GLU A 50 -6.10 -0.20 1.07
C GLU A 50 -5.74 1.12 1.74
N ALA A 51 -6.01 1.25 3.05
CA ALA A 51 -5.61 2.43 3.81
C ALA A 51 -4.08 2.58 3.88
N ARG A 52 -3.35 1.47 4.08
CA ARG A 52 -1.87 1.45 4.04
C ARG A 52 -1.34 1.85 2.66
N ILE A 53 -1.89 1.28 1.59
CA ILE A 53 -1.53 1.63 0.20
C ILE A 53 -1.68 3.13 -0.04
N LYS A 54 -2.82 3.71 0.33
CA LYS A 54 -3.05 5.17 0.20
C LYS A 54 -2.05 5.99 1.01
N GLY A 55 -1.74 5.57 2.24
CA GLY A 55 -0.74 6.22 3.08
C GLY A 55 0.65 6.19 2.44
N MET A 56 1.07 5.04 1.89
CA MET A 56 2.36 4.88 1.20
C MET A 56 2.42 5.72 -0.08
N GLN A 57 1.36 5.73 -0.88
CA GLN A 57 1.27 6.55 -2.10
C GLN A 57 1.41 8.04 -1.77
N LYS A 58 0.69 8.51 -0.75
CA LYS A 58 0.80 9.90 -0.28
C LYS A 58 2.21 10.21 0.19
N PHE A 59 2.78 9.35 1.02
CA PHE A 59 4.13 9.54 1.55
C PHE A 59 5.19 9.62 0.45
N ILE A 60 5.15 8.70 -0.52
CA ILE A 60 6.06 8.70 -1.67
C ILE A 60 5.87 9.99 -2.47
N SER A 61 4.64 10.36 -2.80
CA SER A 61 4.34 11.58 -3.56
C SER A 61 4.85 12.84 -2.85
N ASP A 62 4.60 12.97 -1.54
CA ASP A 62 5.00 14.14 -0.76
C ASP A 62 6.53 14.27 -0.73
N ASN A 63 7.28 13.16 -0.67
CA ASN A 63 8.75 13.18 -0.65
C ASN A 63 9.37 13.34 -2.06
N ASP A 64 8.73 12.85 -3.12
CA ASP A 64 9.21 13.01 -4.50
C ASP A 64 9.11 14.49 -4.93
N LEU A 65 8.02 15.18 -4.55
CA LEU A 65 7.86 16.62 -4.78
C LEU A 65 8.94 17.45 -4.08
N VAL A 66 9.26 17.13 -2.82
CA VAL A 66 10.34 17.80 -2.05
C VAL A 66 11.72 17.60 -2.69
N SER A 67 11.93 16.48 -3.39
CA SER A 67 13.16 16.25 -4.17
C SER A 67 13.26 17.19 -5.39
N MET A 68 12.13 17.55 -6.00
CA MET A 68 12.04 18.43 -7.16
C MET A 68 12.11 19.92 -6.82
N GLU A 69 11.68 20.34 -5.62
CA GLU A 69 11.68 21.75 -5.17
C GLU A 69 13.06 22.32 -4.80
N VAL A 70 14.16 21.69 -5.24
CA VAL A 70 15.52 22.22 -5.07
C VAL A 70 16.00 22.79 -6.39
N HIS A 71 15.48 23.95 -6.80
CA HIS A 71 16.05 24.85 -7.81
C HIS A 71 15.98 26.30 -7.31
#